data_AF-A0A257JK70-F1
#
_entry.id   AF-A0A257JK70-F1
#
_cell.length_a   1.000
_cell.length_b   1.000
_cell.length_c   1.000
_cell.angle_alpha   90.00
_cell.angle_beta   90.00
_cell.angle_gamma   90.00
#
_symmetry.space_group_name_H-M   'P 1'
#
loop_
_entity.id
_entity.type
_entity.pdbx_description
1 polymer ?
#
loop_
_entity_poly.entity_id
_entity_poly.type
_entity_poly.pdbx_seq_one_letter_code
_entity_poly.pdbx_strand_id
1 'polypeptide(L)'
;MPGWTLGADLGRAIGHPLRARSAQVWLATDLEPTAPSSAAARPVVRTEWVTSLQHHTRVARADGSTRSLDTIGLELNRYLGRNLYLSAWEANCWPGRPVAVACAAVVVLWRRPSCGPAGRPRRHKSFA
;
A
#
# COMPACT_ATOMS: atom_id res chain seq x y z
N MET A 1 12.57 -10.15 -16.21
CA MET A 1 11.97 -10.82 -15.05
C MET A 1 11.08 -9.80 -14.35
N PRO A 2 9.88 -10.17 -13.88
CA PRO A 2 9.06 -9.27 -13.04
C PRO A 2 9.87 -8.83 -11.82
N GLY A 3 9.86 -7.55 -11.52
CA GLY A 3 10.56 -7.00 -10.36
C GLY A 3 9.75 -7.30 -9.10
N TRP A 4 10.30 -8.13 -8.21
CA TRP A 4 9.74 -8.32 -6.87
C TRP A 4 10.40 -7.36 -5.88
N THR A 5 9.59 -6.73 -5.04
CA THR A 5 10.06 -5.86 -3.95
C THR A 5 9.39 -6.26 -2.65
N LEU A 6 10.19 -6.49 -1.60
CA LEU A 6 9.70 -6.71 -0.24
C LEU A 6 10.06 -5.50 0.63
N GLY A 7 9.18 -5.13 1.55
CA GLY A 7 9.44 -4.11 2.55
C GLY A 7 8.66 -4.30 3.84
N ALA A 8 9.00 -3.48 4.82
CA ALA A 8 8.33 -3.41 6.11
C ALA A 8 8.36 -1.98 6.62
N ASP A 9 7.29 -1.55 7.28
CA ASP A 9 7.15 -0.21 7.82
C ASP A 9 6.61 -0.26 9.26
N LEU A 10 7.01 0.73 10.06
CA LEU A 10 6.52 0.96 11.41
C LEU A 10 5.93 2.36 11.48
N GLY A 11 4.72 2.46 12.01
CA GLY A 11 3.96 3.69 12.09
C GLY A 11 3.45 3.96 13.50
N ARG A 12 3.21 5.24 13.80
CA ARG A 12 2.52 5.65 15.01
C ARG A 12 1.59 6.81 14.69
N ALA A 13 0.30 6.59 14.89
CA ALA A 13 -0.68 7.66 14.90
C ALA A 13 -0.73 8.28 16.29
N ILE A 14 -0.55 9.60 16.37
CA ILE A 14 -0.63 10.38 17.61
C ILE A 14 -1.71 11.44 17.41
N GLY A 15 -2.87 11.22 18.02
CA GLY A 15 -3.97 12.18 18.14
C GLY A 15 -4.81 11.85 19.37
N HIS A 16 -5.63 12.78 19.84
CA HIS A 16 -6.65 12.47 20.86
C HIS A 16 -7.97 12.22 20.12
N PRO A 17 -8.64 11.06 20.29
CA PRO A 17 -8.37 9.94 21.21
C PRO A 17 -7.44 8.84 20.65
N LEU A 18 -6.93 8.99 19.43
CA LEU A 18 -6.24 7.93 18.68
C LEU A 18 -4.73 7.85 18.96
N ARG A 19 -4.33 6.90 19.81
CA ARG A 19 -2.94 6.43 19.94
C ARG A 19 -2.81 5.01 19.40
N ALA A 20 -2.49 4.88 18.12
CA ALA A 20 -2.24 3.59 17.50
C ALA A 20 -0.76 3.44 17.10
N ARG A 21 -0.19 2.25 17.31
CA ARG A 21 1.08 1.85 16.66
C ARG A 21 0.74 0.81 15.60
N SER A 22 1.32 0.95 14.43
CA SER A 22 1.19 0.00 13.34
C SER A 22 2.55 -0.62 12.99
N ALA A 23 2.53 -1.89 12.64
CA ALA A 23 3.63 -2.58 11.99
C ALA A 23 3.08 -3.25 10.73
N GLN A 24 3.79 -3.14 9.62
CA GLN A 24 3.39 -3.80 8.38
C GLN A 24 4.56 -4.44 7.66
N VAL A 25 4.26 -5.52 6.95
CA VAL A 25 5.12 -6.12 5.93
C VAL A 25 4.36 -6.11 4.62
N TRP A 26 5.06 -5.91 3.52
CA TRP A 26 4.45 -5.86 2.20
C TRP A 26 5.33 -6.49 1.13
N LEU A 27 4.67 -7.05 0.13
CA LEU A 27 5.27 -7.65 -1.05
C LEU A 27 4.64 -7.01 -2.28
N ALA A 28 5.47 -6.45 -3.15
CA ALA A 28 5.07 -5.83 -4.39
C ALA A 28 5.66 -6.59 -5.59
N THR A 29 4.90 -6.67 -6.67
CA THR A 29 5.36 -7.17 -7.96
C THR A 29 4.85 -6.31 -9.10
N ASP A 30 5.74 -6.13 -10.07
CA ASP A 30 5.41 -5.60 -11.37
C ASP A 30 4.59 -6.62 -12.17
N LEU A 31 3.53 -6.15 -12.82
CA LEU A 31 2.63 -6.95 -13.64
C LEU A 31 2.83 -6.74 -15.15
N GLU A 32 3.85 -5.99 -15.58
CA GLU A 32 4.07 -5.81 -17.02
C GLU A 32 4.30 -7.16 -17.72
N PRO A 33 3.62 -7.41 -18.84
CA PRO A 33 3.99 -8.54 -19.69
C PRO A 33 5.42 -8.34 -20.17
N THR A 34 6.26 -9.36 -20.05
CA THR A 34 7.59 -9.43 -20.66
C THR A 34 7.46 -9.48 -22.20
N ALA A 35 7.10 -8.37 -22.83
CA ALA A 35 7.08 -8.24 -24.28
C ALA A 35 8.50 -7.87 -24.79
N PRO A 36 8.95 -8.44 -25.92
CA PRO A 36 10.25 -8.13 -26.49
C PRO A 36 10.34 -6.66 -26.93
N SER A 37 11.57 -6.15 -26.89
CA SER A 37 11.99 -4.74 -26.90
C SER A 37 11.76 -3.96 -28.22
N SER A 38 10.74 -4.28 -29.01
CA SER A 38 10.48 -3.60 -30.30
C SER A 38 9.29 -2.63 -30.29
N ALA A 39 8.59 -2.46 -29.17
CA ALA A 39 7.51 -1.47 -29.08
C ALA A 39 8.09 -0.11 -28.65
N ALA A 40 8.03 0.85 -29.57
CA ALA A 40 8.29 2.27 -29.36
C ALA A 40 7.82 2.74 -27.98
N ALA A 41 8.58 3.64 -27.35
CA ALA A 41 8.38 4.22 -26.02
C ALA A 41 6.91 4.60 -25.75
N ARG A 42 6.10 3.60 -25.35
CA ARG A 42 4.74 3.82 -24.91
C ARG A 42 4.81 4.63 -23.61
N PRO A 43 3.88 5.57 -23.38
CA PRO A 43 3.77 6.23 -22.09
C PRO A 43 3.75 5.14 -21.02
N VAL A 44 4.64 5.26 -20.02
CA VAL A 44 4.90 4.21 -19.03
C VAL A 44 3.60 3.87 -18.31
N VAL A 45 2.90 2.84 -18.80
CA VAL A 45 1.78 2.20 -18.12
C VAL A 45 2.37 1.04 -17.35
N ARG A 46 2.85 1.34 -16.14
CA ARG A 46 3.29 0.33 -15.19
C ARG A 46 2.10 -0.07 -14.31
N THR A 47 1.92 -1.35 -14.08
CA THR A 47 0.93 -1.90 -13.14
C THR A 47 1.68 -2.68 -12.06
N GLU A 48 1.43 -2.33 -10.81
CA GLU A 48 2.08 -2.93 -9.64
C GLU A 48 1.00 -3.46 -8.70
N TRP A 49 1.13 -4.72 -8.29
CA TRP A 49 0.33 -5.29 -7.20
C TRP A 49 1.15 -5.24 -5.92
N VAL A 50 0.54 -4.76 -4.84
CA VAL A 50 1.12 -4.76 -3.50
C VAL A 50 0.17 -5.49 -2.57
N THR A 51 0.68 -6.48 -1.85
CA THR A 51 -0.02 -7.15 -0.76
C THR A 51 0.64 -6.76 0.55
N SER A 52 -0.16 -6.50 1.59
CA SER A 52 0.36 -6.12 2.90
C SER A 52 -0.36 -6.85 4.03
N LEU A 53 0.41 -7.21 5.05
CA LEU A 53 -0.14 -7.63 6.35
C LEU A 53 0.22 -6.56 7.37
N GLN A 54 -0.78 -6.01 8.04
CA GLN A 54 -0.61 -4.93 9.00
C GLN A 54 -1.20 -5.32 10.36
N HIS A 55 -0.45 -5.01 11.42
CA HIS A 55 -0.89 -5.15 12.81
C HIS A 55 -1.05 -3.76 13.42
N HIS A 56 -2.26 -3.45 13.88
CA HIS A 56 -2.58 -2.21 14.56
C HIS A 56 -2.82 -2.47 16.05
N THR A 57 -2.12 -1.73 16.90
CA THR A 57 -2.36 -1.72 18.35
C THR A 57 -3.34 -0.61 18.72
N ARG A 58 -4.27 -0.91 19.64
CA ARG A 58 -5.25 0.04 20.20
C ARG A 58 -6.17 0.71 19.18
N VAL A 59 -6.82 -0.09 18.33
CA VAL A 59 -7.91 0.40 17.47
C VAL A 59 -9.18 0.57 18.32
N ALA A 60 -9.76 1.77 18.27
CA ALA A 60 -11.04 2.07 18.92
C ALA A 60 -12.19 1.35 18.21
N ARG A 61 -13.09 0.77 18.99
CA ARG A 61 -14.28 0.06 18.51
C ARG A 61 -15.54 0.87 18.82
N ALA A 62 -16.63 0.55 18.14
CA ALA A 62 -17.93 1.19 18.37
C ALA A 62 -18.44 1.01 19.82
N ASP A 63 -17.99 -0.05 20.51
CA ASP A 63 -18.31 -0.33 21.93
C ASP A 63 -17.44 0.46 22.92
N GLY A 64 -16.59 1.39 22.45
CA GLY A 64 -15.68 2.18 23.28
C GLY A 64 -14.43 1.43 23.74
N SER A 65 -14.31 0.14 23.47
CA SER A 65 -13.10 -0.63 23.79
C SER A 65 -11.96 -0.34 22.83
N THR A 66 -10.72 -0.60 23.26
CA THR A 66 -9.53 -0.58 22.39
C THR A 66 -8.96 -1.97 22.28
N ARG A 67 -8.78 -2.45 21.04
CA ARG A 67 -8.29 -3.80 20.76
C ARG A 67 -7.29 -3.78 19.63
N SER A 68 -6.43 -4.80 19.55
CA SER A 68 -5.61 -5.01 18.36
C SER A 68 -6.50 -5.33 17.15
N LEU A 69 -5.98 -5.03 15.97
CA LEU A 69 -6.59 -5.35 14.70
C LEU A 69 -5.49 -5.76 13.72
N ASP A 70 -5.66 -6.93 13.13
CA ASP A 70 -4.83 -7.41 12.02
C ASP A 70 -5.61 -7.24 10.72
N THR A 71 -4.97 -6.62 9.73
CA THR A 71 -5.53 -6.39 8.39
C THR A 71 -4.65 -7.04 7.34
N ILE A 72 -5.30 -7.57 6.32
CA ILE A 72 -4.66 -7.90 5.05
C ILE A 72 -5.15 -6.92 4.01
N GLY A 73 -4.20 -6.33 3.29
CA GLY A 73 -4.45 -5.30 2.28
C GLY A 73 -3.95 -5.76 0.92
N LEU A 74 -4.70 -5.38 -0.11
CA LEU A 74 -4.31 -5.51 -1.50
C LEU A 74 -4.44 -4.15 -2.19
N GLU A 75 -3.34 -3.68 -2.78
CA GLU A 75 -3.27 -2.43 -3.52
C GLU A 75 -2.83 -2.68 -4.96
N LEU A 76 -3.57 -2.09 -5.90
CA LEU A 76 -3.27 -2.06 -7.32
C LEU A 76 -2.90 -0.64 -7.74
N ASN A 77 -1.66 -0.47 -8.16
CA ASN A 77 -1.12 0.79 -8.64
C ASN A 77 -0.99 0.78 -10.16
N ARG A 78 -1.66 1.70 -10.84
CA ARG A 78 -1.51 1.96 -12.28
C ARG A 78 -0.85 3.31 -12.51
N TYR A 79 0.39 3.28 -12.97
CA TYR A 79 1.13 4.48 -13.34
C TYR A 79 0.61 4.99 -14.69
N LEU A 80 0.20 6.25 -14.72
CA LEU A 80 -0.25 6.97 -15.93
C LEU A 80 0.88 7.84 -16.52
N GLY A 81 1.96 8.01 -15.76
CA GLY A 81 3.18 8.68 -16.15
C GLY A 81 4.26 8.45 -15.09
N ARG A 82 5.38 9.17 -15.17
CA ARG A 82 6.49 9.00 -14.21
C ARG A 82 6.12 9.33 -12.76
N ASN A 83 5.21 10.30 -12.57
CA ASN A 83 4.85 10.83 -11.26
C ASN A 83 3.35 10.74 -10.97
N LEU A 84 2.52 10.33 -11.93
CA LEU A 84 1.07 10.24 -11.78
C LEU A 84 0.67 8.78 -11.77
N TYR A 85 -0.08 8.37 -10.76
CA TYR A 85 -0.60 7.02 -10.67
C TYR A 85 -1.98 6.99 -10.02
N LEU A 86 -2.75 5.98 -10.40
CA LEU A 86 -4.02 5.63 -9.79
C LEU A 86 -3.78 4.43 -8.88
N SER A 87 -4.18 4.55 -7.62
CA SER A 87 -4.11 3.48 -6.63
C SER A 87 -5.52 3.04 -6.29
N ALA A 88 -5.77 1.73 -6.30
CA ALA A 88 -6.97 1.12 -5.75
C ALA A 88 -6.55 0.18 -4.63
N TRP A 89 -7.07 0.37 -3.42
CA TRP A 89 -6.75 -0.45 -2.26
C TRP A 89 -8.03 -1.02 -1.65
N GLU A 90 -8.03 -2.32 -1.36
CA GLU A 90 -8.95 -2.98 -0.43
C GLU A 90 -8.21 -3.53 0.81
N ALA A 91 -8.77 -3.33 2.00
CA ALA A 91 -8.32 -3.98 3.22
C ALA A 91 -9.45 -4.77 3.85
N ASN A 92 -9.14 -5.99 4.29
CA ASN A 92 -10.04 -6.86 5.03
C ASN A 92 -9.46 -7.18 6.41
N CYS A 93 -10.33 -7.24 7.41
CA CYS A 93 -9.99 -7.68 8.76
C CYS A 93 -9.95 -9.23 8.81
N TRP A 94 -8.91 -9.82 9.40
CA TRP A 94 -8.77 -11.28 9.50
C TRP A 94 -9.84 -11.92 10.42
N PRO A 95 -10.39 -13.12 10.10
CA PRO A 95 -11.47 -13.73 10.89
C PRO A 95 -11.00 -14.22 12.27
N GLY A 96 -11.82 -13.93 13.28
CA GLY A 96 -11.61 -14.25 14.70
C GLY A 96 -12.38 -13.33 15.67
N ARG A 97 -12.94 -12.21 15.17
CA ARG A 97 -13.82 -11.27 15.89
C ARG A 97 -14.89 -10.69 14.93
N PRO A 98 -16.08 -10.29 15.42
CA PRO A 98 -17.29 -10.12 14.61
C PRO A 98 -17.37 -8.83 13.78
N VAL A 99 -16.28 -8.32 13.22
CA VAL A 99 -16.36 -7.19 12.28
C VAL A 99 -15.43 -7.39 11.10
N ALA A 100 -15.99 -7.93 10.01
CA ALA A 100 -15.41 -7.75 8.68
C ALA A 100 -15.76 -6.32 8.23
N VAL A 101 -14.83 -5.39 8.42
CA VAL A 101 -14.89 -4.10 7.73
C VAL A 101 -14.03 -4.23 6.49
N ALA A 102 -14.65 -4.15 5.32
CA ALA A 102 -13.95 -3.95 4.06
C ALA A 102 -13.85 -2.45 3.80
N CYS A 103 -12.64 -1.92 3.73
CA CYS A 103 -12.41 -0.54 3.29
C CYS A 103 -11.83 -0.59 1.88
N ALA A 104 -12.55 0.01 0.93
CA ALA A 104 -12.07 0.17 -0.44
C ALA A 104 -11.94 1.67 -0.77
N ALA A 105 -10.85 2.05 -1.42
CA ALA A 105 -10.63 3.40 -1.90
C ALA A 105 -9.91 3.39 -3.26
N VAL A 106 -10.24 4.36 -4.11
CA VAL A 106 -9.49 4.68 -5.33
C VAL A 106 -9.00 6.10 -5.21
N VAL A 107 -7.69 6.30 -5.35
CA VAL A 107 -7.05 7.60 -5.17
C VAL A 107 -6.13 7.90 -6.35
N VAL A 108 -6.21 9.12 -6.86
CA VAL A 108 -5.24 9.66 -7.81
C VAL A 108 -4.13 10.32 -7.03
N LEU A 109 -2.90 9.85 -7.24
CA LEU A 109 -1.74 10.25 -6.47
C LEU A 109 -0.66 10.84 -7.37
N TRP A 110 -0.07 11.93 -6.90
CA TRP A 110 1.13 12.54 -7.49
C TRP A 110 2.34 12.23 -6.61
N ARG A 111 3.30 11.48 -7.16
CA ARG A 111 4.59 11.21 -6.52
C ARG A 111 5.52 12.41 -6.74
N ARG A 112 6.02 13.00 -5.65
CA ARG A 112 7.07 14.02 -5.77
C ARG A 112 8.35 13.37 -6.33
N PRO A 113 9.03 14.00 -7.31
CA PRO A 113 10.34 13.55 -7.74
C PRO A 113 11.30 13.63 -6.55
N SER A 114 11.95 12.52 -6.23
CA SER A 114 13.00 12.46 -5.23
C SER A 114 14.27 13.07 -5.80
N CYS A 115 14.77 14.16 -5.23
CA CYS A 115 16.14 14.63 -5.45
C CYS A 115 17.10 13.64 -4.77
N GLY A 116 17.59 12.66 -5.52
CA GLY A 116 18.56 11.68 -5.05
C GLY A 116 19.04 10.82 -6.22
N PRO A 117 20.26 10.25 -6.17
CA PRO A 117 20.85 9.52 -7.29
C PRO A 117 19.90 8.42 -7.76
N ALA A 118 19.62 8.42 -9.06
CA ALA A 118 18.73 7.49 -9.74
C ALA A 118 19.15 6.05 -9.44
N GLY A 119 18.33 5.29 -8.70
CA GLY A 119 18.64 3.88 -8.48
C GLY A 119 17.81 3.12 -7.46
N ARG A 120 17.07 3.77 -6.55
CA ARG A 120 16.20 3.04 -5.61
C ARG A 120 14.89 3.77 -5.31
N PRO A 121 13.73 3.26 -5.76
CA PRO A 121 12.46 3.66 -5.18
C PRO A 121 12.29 2.88 -3.87
N ARG A 122 12.56 3.51 -2.72
CA ARG A 122 12.09 2.97 -1.44
C ARG A 122 11.48 4.07 -0.59
N ARG A 123 10.15 4.06 -0.59
CA ARG A 123 9.25 4.27 0.56
C ARG A 123 7.84 4.18 -0.02
N HIS A 124 7.21 3.02 0.15
CA HIS A 124 5.76 2.94 0.06
C HIS A 124 5.24 3.82 1.20
N LYS A 125 4.52 4.89 0.89
CA LYS A 125 3.89 5.70 1.94
C LYS A 125 2.63 4.96 2.34
N SER A 126 2.67 4.25 3.45
CA SER A 126 1.49 3.66 4.07
C SER A 126 0.58 4.79 4.53
N PHE A 127 -0.65 4.81 4.03
CA PHE A 127 -1.71 5.62 4.62
C PHE A 127 -2.20 4.89 5.87
N ALA A 128 -2.23 5.60 6.99
CA ALA A 128 -2.74 5.14 8.28
C ALA A 128 -4.04 5.88 8.60
#